data_AF-A0ABD3NYH4-F1
#
_entry.id   AF-A0ABD3NYH4-F1
#
_cell.length_a   1.000
_cell.length_b   1.000
_cell.length_c   1.000
_cell.angle_alpha   90.00
_cell.angle_beta   90.00
_cell.angle_gamma   90.00
#
_symmetry.space_group_name_H-M   'P 1'
#
loop_
_entity.id
_entity.type
_entity.pdbx_description
1 polymer ?
#
loop_
_entity_poly.entity_id
_entity_poly.type
_entity_poly.pdbx_seq_one_letter_code
_entity_poly.pdbx_strand_id
1 'polypeptide(L)'
;MSTSEHKVPGDQPFRYRFVSIDDECNNWQVHSSPDSDSPPCFALLRQFYDDLMIPTFPLEDERDDLDDWFECFRFQMKQSQRASDVQSSHNLTEREKLMLQANAMDVILMILDNSSSTGDEHATEGNQSIPSRQVFDETRRLASFAGLFAPLTEDDASRATKPVIIGGAAVEYYKESRVGLLSYIVLHSDFRARGLAVHLHSEALSRLKRLSTLYSVPMSKSNEDPEVSLAAAPLIQAVFAETNTAAAGDVTPEQSLLRHKALYKLGYRLVNFPYAQPPLSTEDVDGSFDDLLLLVYFPFCEDDVSESKDIMDEKVTDHKATDDAELILSKDEAHTLYPWYRRQSNLVPRMNVDIPFCFVEDFYKSVFGYNSSSESPVNREVVEGIPDYRTAKFFQLAHWFSRNRENSGSVDVNLCGPPWEDCKDRLYTEFFEWQRTRQN
;
A
#
# COMPACT_ATOMS: atom_id res chain seq x y z
N MET A 1 46.31 -15.60 -11.02
CA MET A 1 45.96 -14.50 -10.08
C MET A 1 44.64 -14.87 -9.46
N SER A 2 44.66 -15.29 -8.19
CA SER A 2 43.47 -15.70 -7.42
C SER A 2 42.97 -14.45 -6.69
N THR A 3 41.76 -14.01 -6.99
CA THR A 3 41.10 -12.90 -6.30
C THR A 3 40.54 -13.42 -4.99
N SER A 4 41.22 -13.13 -3.88
CA SER A 4 40.70 -13.41 -2.54
C SER A 4 39.48 -12.52 -2.28
N GLU A 5 38.29 -13.13 -2.21
CA GLU A 5 37.08 -12.45 -1.73
C GLU A 5 37.28 -12.06 -0.25
N HIS A 6 37.41 -10.75 -0.01
CA HIS A 6 37.28 -10.20 1.32
C HIS A 6 35.84 -10.39 1.80
N LYS A 7 35.58 -11.41 2.64
CA LYS A 7 34.38 -11.45 3.46
C LYS A 7 34.40 -10.25 4.39
N VAL A 8 33.53 -9.27 4.12
CA VAL A 8 33.27 -8.14 5.02
C VAL A 8 32.75 -8.72 6.34
N PRO A 9 33.50 -8.62 7.45
CA PRO A 9 33.03 -9.10 8.74
C PRO A 9 31.99 -8.12 9.29
N GLY A 10 30.76 -8.57 9.51
CA GLY A 10 29.80 -7.82 10.34
C GLY A 10 28.35 -7.72 9.85
N ASP A 11 27.93 -8.42 8.79
CA ASP A 11 26.56 -8.30 8.29
C ASP A 11 25.61 -9.26 9.03
N GLN A 12 25.40 -9.03 10.33
CA GLN A 12 24.29 -9.70 11.02
C GLN A 12 22.97 -9.16 10.45
N PRO A 13 22.05 -10.02 9.99
CA PRO A 13 20.78 -9.57 9.46
C PRO A 13 19.98 -8.85 10.55
N PHE A 14 19.41 -7.69 10.21
CA PHE A 14 18.46 -6.99 11.09
C PHE A 14 17.27 -7.90 11.36
N ARG A 15 16.91 -8.03 12.63
CA ARG A 15 15.68 -8.67 13.03
C ARG A 15 14.59 -7.60 13.13
N TYR A 16 13.50 -7.81 12.43
CA TYR A 16 12.36 -6.91 12.42
C TYR A 16 11.08 -7.72 12.28
N ARG A 17 9.96 -7.07 12.61
CA ARG A 17 8.60 -7.59 12.42
C ARG A 17 7.74 -6.57 11.69
N PHE A 18 6.65 -7.05 11.09
CA PHE A 18 5.64 -6.20 10.49
C PHE A 18 4.45 -6.03 11.44
N VAL A 19 3.88 -4.83 11.45
CA VAL A 19 2.65 -4.49 12.17
C VAL A 19 1.69 -3.85 11.19
N SER A 20 0.45 -4.32 11.15
CA SER A 20 -0.64 -3.72 10.37
C SER A 20 -1.46 -2.85 11.32
N ILE A 21 -1.68 -1.59 10.96
CA ILE A 21 -2.49 -0.68 11.78
C ILE A 21 -3.95 -1.12 11.78
N ASP A 22 -4.48 -1.62 10.66
CA ASP A 22 -5.84 -2.18 10.61
C ASP A 22 -6.00 -3.34 11.59
N ASP A 23 -5.04 -4.27 11.65
CA ASP A 23 -5.06 -5.39 12.61
C ASP A 23 -5.03 -4.94 14.07
N GLU A 24 -4.11 -4.03 14.41
CA GLU A 24 -3.97 -3.53 15.78
C GLU A 24 -5.23 -2.79 16.25
N CYS A 25 -5.84 -2.02 15.35
CA CYS A 25 -7.08 -1.32 15.65
C CYS A 25 -8.27 -2.30 15.82
N ASN A 26 -8.39 -3.33 14.98
CA ASN A 26 -9.45 -4.34 15.10
C ASN A 26 -9.31 -5.20 16.37
N ASN A 27 -8.08 -5.58 16.75
CA ASN A 27 -7.82 -6.34 17.98
C ASN A 27 -8.21 -5.55 19.24
N TRP A 28 -8.05 -4.23 19.22
CA TRP A 28 -8.37 -3.37 20.36
C TRP A 28 -9.88 -3.30 20.65
N GLN A 29 -10.73 -3.36 19.62
CA GLN A 29 -12.19 -3.28 19.77
C GLN A 29 -12.77 -4.42 20.64
N VAL A 30 -12.13 -5.59 20.62
CA VAL A 30 -12.62 -6.77 21.35
C VAL A 30 -12.58 -6.56 22.88
N HIS A 31 -11.72 -5.65 23.37
CA HIS A 31 -11.41 -5.53 24.79
C HIS A 31 -11.75 -4.18 25.42
N SER A 32 -12.22 -3.21 24.62
CA SER A 32 -12.22 -1.80 25.03
C SER A 32 -13.61 -1.19 25.04
N SER A 33 -13.82 -0.20 25.92
CA SER A 33 -15.05 0.60 25.91
C SER A 33 -15.14 1.39 24.59
N PRO A 34 -16.31 1.45 23.93
CA PRO A 34 -16.50 2.20 22.68
C PRO A 34 -16.23 3.71 22.80
N ASP A 35 -16.12 4.24 24.03
CA ASP A 35 -15.95 5.66 24.31
C ASP A 35 -14.48 6.14 24.32
N SER A 36 -13.50 5.28 24.08
CA SER A 36 -12.09 5.72 24.04
C SER A 36 -11.73 6.30 22.67
N ASP A 37 -11.54 7.62 22.62
CA ASP A 37 -11.31 8.39 21.39
C ASP A 37 -9.99 8.09 20.64
N SER A 38 -9.06 7.38 21.28
CA SER A 38 -7.71 7.11 20.74
C SER A 38 -7.25 5.67 21.02
N PRO A 39 -7.42 4.74 20.06
CA PRO A 39 -6.89 3.39 20.20
C PRO A 39 -5.34 3.41 20.20
N PRO A 40 -4.67 2.46 20.88
CA PRO A 40 -3.20 2.39 20.94
C PRO A 40 -2.51 2.37 19.57
N CYS A 41 -3.16 1.79 18.54
CA CYS A 41 -2.68 1.80 17.16
C CYS A 41 -2.43 3.23 16.63
N PHE A 42 -3.15 4.25 17.12
CA PHE A 42 -2.98 5.64 16.67
C PHE A 42 -1.70 6.27 17.21
N ALA A 43 -1.20 5.81 18.37
CA ALA A 43 0.11 6.24 18.86
C ALA A 43 1.24 5.71 17.96
N LEU A 44 1.13 4.47 17.47
CA LEU A 44 2.07 3.90 16.49
C LEU A 44 2.00 4.60 15.14
N LEU A 45 0.79 4.91 14.66
CA LEU A 45 0.59 5.61 13.41
C LEU A 45 1.15 7.05 13.45
N ARG A 46 0.89 7.78 14.55
CA ARG A 46 1.49 9.10 14.78
C ARG A 46 3.01 9.03 14.82
N GLN A 47 3.56 8.03 15.51
CA GLN A 47 5.00 7.81 15.53
C GLN A 47 5.55 7.60 14.12
N PHE A 48 4.91 6.76 13.30
CA PHE A 48 5.31 6.55 11.91
C PHE A 48 5.28 7.86 11.11
N TYR A 49 4.24 8.66 11.29
CA TYR A 49 4.08 9.94 10.61
C TYR A 49 5.20 10.92 10.99
N ASP A 50 5.45 11.08 12.29
CA ASP A 50 6.44 12.00 12.83
C ASP A 50 7.89 11.55 12.50
N ASP A 51 8.19 10.26 12.69
CA ASP A 51 9.54 9.72 12.57
C ASP A 51 9.96 9.44 11.11
N LEU A 52 9.00 9.21 10.20
CA LEU A 52 9.30 8.79 8.81
C LEU A 52 8.60 9.61 7.72
N MET A 53 7.31 9.92 7.84
CA MET A 53 6.59 10.65 6.79
C MET A 53 7.08 12.09 6.68
N ILE A 54 7.05 12.87 7.76
CA ILE A 54 7.47 14.28 7.76
C ILE A 54 8.93 14.44 7.27
N PRO A 55 9.92 13.64 7.73
CA PRO A 55 11.29 13.77 7.24
C PRO A 55 11.46 13.35 5.77
N THR A 56 10.61 12.47 5.25
CA THR A 56 10.70 11.97 3.87
C THR A 56 9.96 12.88 2.88
N PHE A 57 8.84 13.47 3.31
CA PHE A 57 7.95 14.36 2.56
C PHE A 57 7.77 15.65 3.36
N PRO A 58 8.76 16.57 3.34
CA PRO A 58 8.77 17.73 4.22
C PRO A 58 7.71 18.78 3.85
N LEU A 59 7.30 18.84 2.59
CA LEU A 59 6.21 19.71 2.15
C LEU A 59 4.87 19.12 2.61
N GLU A 60 4.00 19.98 3.15
CA GLU A 60 2.66 19.57 3.61
C GLU A 60 1.81 19.06 2.45
N ASP A 61 1.89 19.70 1.28
CA ASP A 61 1.13 19.31 0.10
C ASP A 61 1.59 17.97 -0.54
N GLU A 62 2.73 17.41 -0.11
CA GLU A 62 3.22 16.09 -0.57
C GLU A 62 2.69 14.91 0.25
N ARG A 63 1.96 15.18 1.35
CA ARG A 63 1.51 14.15 2.29
C ARG A 63 0.07 14.39 2.71
N ASP A 64 -0.67 13.30 2.90
CA ASP A 64 -2.01 13.38 3.49
C ASP A 64 -1.95 13.83 4.96
N ASP A 65 -3.03 14.44 5.44
CA ASP A 65 -3.16 14.80 6.84
C ASP A 65 -3.24 13.53 7.71
N LEU A 66 -2.53 13.53 8.83
CA LEU A 66 -2.58 12.44 9.80
C LEU A 66 -3.99 12.26 10.39
N ASP A 67 -4.73 13.36 10.57
CA ASP A 67 -6.10 13.30 11.08
C ASP A 67 -7.05 12.64 10.07
N ASP A 68 -6.81 12.79 8.76
CA ASP A 68 -7.56 12.07 7.72
C ASP A 68 -7.31 10.56 7.79
N TRP A 69 -6.06 10.15 8.06
CA TRP A 69 -5.76 8.73 8.30
C TRP A 69 -6.47 8.21 9.55
N PHE A 70 -6.52 8.98 10.64
CA PHE A 70 -7.28 8.58 11.83
C PHE A 70 -8.76 8.42 11.54
N GLU A 71 -9.37 9.34 10.79
CA GLU A 71 -10.77 9.23 10.40
C GLU A 71 -11.02 8.02 9.50
N CYS A 72 -10.11 7.73 8.55
CA CYS A 72 -10.17 6.54 7.71
C CYS A 72 -10.21 5.25 8.56
N PHE A 73 -9.28 5.09 9.51
CA PHE A 73 -9.26 3.92 10.40
C PHE A 73 -10.45 3.87 11.35
N ARG A 74 -10.91 5.01 11.89
CA ARG A 74 -12.14 5.08 12.70
C ARG A 74 -13.35 4.60 11.91
N PHE A 75 -13.42 4.99 10.65
CA PHE A 75 -14.49 4.60 9.77
C PHE A 75 -14.43 3.10 9.44
N GLN A 76 -13.26 2.55 9.10
CA GLN A 76 -13.08 1.11 8.88
C GLN A 76 -13.43 0.28 10.12
N MET A 77 -12.95 0.69 11.29
CA MET A 77 -13.30 0.08 12.58
C MET A 77 -14.82 0.01 12.81
N LYS A 78 -15.54 1.10 12.50
CA LYS A 78 -17.02 1.12 12.59
C LYS A 78 -17.66 0.18 11.57
N GLN A 79 -17.08 0.00 10.39
CA GLN A 79 -17.57 -0.96 9.39
C GLN A 79 -17.37 -2.40 9.84
N SER A 80 -16.19 -2.74 10.37
CA SER A 80 -15.88 -4.09 10.87
C SER A 80 -16.83 -4.51 12.00
N GLN A 81 -17.13 -3.58 12.92
CA GLN A 81 -18.09 -3.81 13.99
C GLN A 81 -19.50 -4.11 13.44
N ARG A 82 -19.99 -3.26 12.53
CA ARG A 82 -21.29 -3.46 11.89
C ARG A 82 -21.36 -4.74 11.07
N ALA A 83 -20.29 -5.11 10.37
CA ALA A 83 -20.22 -6.35 9.61
C ALA A 83 -20.35 -7.58 10.54
N SER A 84 -19.73 -7.52 11.72
CA SER A 84 -19.84 -8.56 12.75
C SER A 84 -21.26 -8.64 13.34
N ASP A 85 -21.88 -7.49 13.63
CA ASP A 85 -23.27 -7.43 14.10
C ASP A 85 -24.25 -7.96 13.05
N VAL A 86 -24.02 -7.63 11.78
CA VAL A 86 -24.84 -8.04 10.63
C VAL A 86 -24.68 -9.52 10.31
N GLN A 87 -23.50 -10.12 10.46
CA GLN A 87 -23.39 -11.58 10.32
C GLN A 87 -24.33 -12.33 11.29
N SER A 88 -24.77 -11.66 12.36
CA SER A 88 -25.77 -12.14 13.30
C SER A 88 -27.23 -11.89 12.84
N SER A 89 -27.44 -11.00 11.86
CA SER A 89 -28.74 -10.48 11.39
C SER A 89 -28.90 -10.64 9.87
N HIS A 90 -29.76 -11.56 9.43
CA HIS A 90 -29.95 -11.90 8.01
C HIS A 90 -30.53 -10.79 7.08
N ASN A 91 -30.76 -9.56 7.55
CA ASN A 91 -31.36 -8.49 6.74
C ASN A 91 -30.52 -7.21 6.75
N LEU A 92 -29.65 -7.06 5.75
CA LEU A 92 -28.96 -5.80 5.44
C LEU A 92 -29.86 -4.87 4.62
N THR A 93 -29.91 -3.60 5.02
CA THR A 93 -30.47 -2.53 4.20
C THR A 93 -29.54 -2.16 3.04
N GLU A 94 -30.07 -1.64 1.93
CA GLU A 94 -29.25 -1.16 0.79
C GLU A 94 -28.25 -0.07 1.20
N ARG A 95 -28.62 0.76 2.18
CA ARG A 95 -27.71 1.78 2.73
C ARG A 95 -26.50 1.17 3.43
N GLU A 96 -26.69 0.07 4.16
CA GLU A 96 -25.58 -0.64 4.80
C GLU A 96 -24.69 -1.34 3.78
N LYS A 97 -25.27 -1.84 2.68
CA LYS A 97 -24.49 -2.38 1.55
C LYS A 97 -23.60 -1.32 0.90
N LEU A 98 -24.14 -0.11 0.66
CA LEU A 98 -23.37 1.02 0.12
C LEU A 98 -22.27 1.46 1.10
N MET A 99 -22.52 1.45 2.41
CA MET A 99 -21.47 1.78 3.39
C MET A 99 -20.33 0.76 3.38
N LEU A 100 -20.60 -0.52 3.12
CA LEU A 100 -19.58 -1.55 2.99
C LEU A 100 -18.74 -1.42 1.70
N GLN A 101 -19.13 -0.57 0.75
CA GLN A 101 -18.39 -0.33 -0.49
C GLN A 101 -17.24 0.66 -0.36
N ALA A 102 -17.13 1.39 0.76
CA ALA A 102 -16.05 2.36 0.89
C ALA A 102 -14.68 1.67 0.82
N ASN A 103 -13.69 2.36 0.26
CA ASN A 103 -12.34 1.85 0.12
C ASN A 103 -11.74 1.45 1.47
N ALA A 104 -10.88 0.44 1.47
CA ALA A 104 -10.22 -0.05 2.69
C ALA A 104 -8.73 0.32 2.64
N MET A 105 -8.20 0.89 3.72
CA MET A 105 -6.80 1.28 3.85
C MET A 105 -6.09 0.40 4.89
N ASP A 106 -4.79 0.23 4.74
CA ASP A 106 -3.91 -0.26 5.80
C ASP A 106 -2.56 0.48 5.78
N VAL A 107 -1.94 0.59 6.95
CA VAL A 107 -0.58 1.10 7.11
C VAL A 107 0.27 0.00 7.74
N ILE A 108 1.28 -0.43 7.01
CA ILE A 108 2.22 -1.48 7.38
C ILE A 108 3.46 -0.83 7.95
N LEU A 109 3.80 -1.15 9.19
CA LEU A 109 5.00 -0.68 9.88
C LEU A 109 6.04 -1.80 9.95
N MET A 110 7.28 -1.50 9.59
CA MET A 110 8.44 -2.36 9.82
C MET A 110 9.14 -1.91 11.11
N ILE A 111 9.10 -2.74 12.15
CA ILE A 111 9.61 -2.42 13.49
C ILE A 111 10.83 -3.29 13.81
N LEU A 112 11.91 -2.66 14.28
CA LEU A 112 13.13 -3.36 14.70
C LEU A 112 12.91 -4.13 16.01
N ASP A 113 13.32 -5.40 16.05
CA ASP A 113 13.25 -6.23 17.26
C ASP A 113 14.44 -5.94 18.17
N ASN A 114 14.20 -5.35 19.34
CA ASN A 114 15.23 -5.05 20.34
C ASN A 114 15.63 -6.27 21.21
N SER A 115 15.21 -7.50 20.85
CA SER A 115 15.37 -8.70 21.68
C SER A 115 16.78 -9.33 21.65
N SER A 116 17.79 -8.64 21.11
CA SER A 116 19.13 -9.20 20.98
C SER A 116 19.97 -9.01 22.24
N SER A 117 20.25 -10.15 22.88
CA SER A 117 21.48 -10.43 23.65
C SER A 117 21.58 -10.02 25.13
N THR A 118 20.51 -10.14 25.92
CA THR A 118 20.72 -10.61 27.30
C THR A 118 20.99 -12.12 27.28
N GLY A 119 22.03 -12.53 26.55
CA GLY A 119 22.62 -13.83 26.76
C GLY A 119 23.33 -13.76 28.10
N ASP A 120 22.81 -14.49 29.08
CA ASP A 120 23.51 -14.81 30.32
C ASP A 120 24.95 -15.25 29.99
N GLU A 121 25.90 -14.32 30.09
CA GLU A 121 27.31 -14.64 30.30
C GLU A 121 27.44 -15.21 31.71
N HIS A 122 26.96 -16.44 31.90
CA HIS A 122 27.36 -17.25 33.04
C HIS A 122 28.85 -17.59 32.87
N ALA A 123 29.66 -16.72 33.45
CA ALA A 123 30.99 -16.94 34.01
C ALA A 123 31.77 -18.14 33.47
N THR A 124 32.73 -17.88 32.58
CA THR A 124 34.01 -18.60 32.64
C THR A 124 35.13 -17.56 32.59
N GLU A 125 35.75 -17.35 33.76
CA GLU A 125 36.93 -16.53 33.94
C GLU A 125 38.06 -17.04 33.02
N GLY A 126 38.52 -16.21 32.10
CA GLY A 126 39.60 -16.56 31.19
C GLY A 126 40.09 -15.35 30.39
N ASN A 127 40.96 -14.56 31.02
CA ASN A 127 41.76 -13.47 30.44
C ASN A 127 42.07 -13.62 28.94
N GLN A 128 41.55 -12.71 28.10
CA GLN A 128 42.32 -12.02 27.05
C GLN A 128 41.49 -10.90 26.40
N SER A 129 42.04 -9.70 26.44
CA SER A 129 41.47 -8.44 25.95
C SER A 129 41.48 -8.35 24.42
N ILE A 130 40.30 -8.26 23.79
CA ILE A 130 40.13 -7.80 22.40
C ILE A 130 39.10 -6.65 22.38
N PRO A 131 39.37 -5.51 21.73
CA PRO A 131 38.46 -4.36 21.74
C PRO A 131 37.38 -4.49 20.64
N SER A 132 36.20 -4.99 21.02
CA SER A 132 34.99 -4.97 20.18
C SER A 132 34.03 -3.88 20.66
N ARG A 133 34.09 -2.66 20.08
CA ARG A 133 33.35 -1.49 20.60
C ARG A 133 32.80 -0.53 19.53
N GLN A 134 32.28 -1.01 18.40
CA GLN A 134 31.72 -0.10 17.37
C GLN A 134 30.29 -0.37 16.90
N VAL A 135 29.69 -1.54 17.16
CA VAL A 135 28.33 -1.84 16.64
C VAL A 135 27.20 -1.44 17.60
N PHE A 136 27.47 -1.38 18.92
CA PHE A 136 26.45 -1.05 19.93
C PHE A 136 26.16 0.46 20.10
N ASP A 137 26.94 1.35 19.48
CA ASP A 137 26.79 2.81 19.66
C ASP A 137 25.73 3.40 18.69
N GLU A 138 25.38 2.68 17.62
CA GLU A 138 24.47 3.16 16.58
C GLU A 138 22.99 3.09 17.03
N THR A 139 22.59 2.03 17.74
CA THR A 139 21.25 1.92 18.34
C THR A 139 21.03 2.95 19.46
N ARG A 140 22.08 3.31 20.21
CA ARG A 140 22.01 4.41 21.20
C ARG A 140 21.89 5.79 20.53
N ARG A 141 22.47 5.99 19.35
CA ARG A 141 22.27 7.21 18.55
C ARG A 141 20.83 7.35 18.06
N LEU A 142 20.22 6.26 17.59
CA LEU A 142 18.80 6.26 17.20
C LEU A 142 17.88 6.56 18.39
N ALA A 143 18.15 5.99 19.57
CA ALA A 143 17.42 6.32 20.80
C ALA A 143 17.61 7.78 21.26
N SER A 144 18.74 8.42 20.91
CA SER A 144 19.00 9.83 21.25
C SER A 144 18.29 10.84 20.34
N PHE A 145 17.83 10.44 19.16
CA PHE A 145 17.05 11.31 18.26
C PHE A 145 15.58 11.43 18.68
N ALA A 146 15.05 10.45 19.41
CA ALA A 146 13.67 10.45 19.93
C ALA A 146 13.45 11.39 21.15
N GLY A 147 14.44 12.20 21.52
CA GLY A 147 14.49 12.93 22.80
C GLY A 147 14.10 14.42 22.78
N LEU A 148 13.48 14.94 21.71
CA LEU A 148 13.24 16.39 21.58
C LEU A 148 11.85 16.92 21.96
N PHE A 149 10.93 16.09 22.46
CA PHE A 149 9.65 16.60 22.96
C PHE A 149 9.24 15.98 24.31
N ALA A 150 9.13 16.87 25.31
CA ALA A 150 8.53 16.76 26.65
C ALA A 150 9.45 16.43 27.87
N PRO A 151 9.32 17.19 28.98
CA PRO A 151 9.96 16.89 30.26
C PRO A 151 9.18 15.75 30.96
N LEU A 152 9.84 14.61 31.15
CA LEU A 152 9.27 13.46 31.87
C LEU A 152 9.37 13.68 33.38
N THR A 153 8.23 13.57 34.07
CA THR A 153 8.17 13.49 35.54
C THR A 153 8.61 12.12 36.02
N GLU A 154 9.39 12.15 37.10
CA GLU A 154 9.97 11.03 37.81
C GLU A 154 8.87 10.16 38.45
N ASP A 155 8.62 8.97 37.90
CA ASP A 155 8.54 7.72 38.68
C ASP A 155 8.29 6.52 37.75
N ASP A 156 9.32 6.27 36.92
CA ASP A 156 9.94 5.02 36.45
C ASP A 156 9.28 3.62 36.55
N ALA A 157 7.97 3.49 36.68
CA ALA A 157 7.30 2.19 36.59
C ALA A 157 6.91 1.89 35.13
N SER A 158 7.68 1.00 34.49
CA SER A 158 7.45 0.35 33.19
C SER A 158 7.85 1.13 31.92
N ARG A 159 9.14 1.49 31.79
CA ARG A 159 9.74 1.94 30.51
C ARG A 159 9.75 0.82 29.46
N ALA A 160 8.60 0.46 28.91
CA ALA A 160 8.55 -0.20 27.61
C ALA A 160 9.26 0.73 26.63
N THR A 161 10.40 0.30 26.11
CA THR A 161 11.15 1.10 25.13
C THR A 161 10.25 1.36 23.94
N LYS A 162 10.05 2.63 23.58
CA LYS A 162 9.32 3.04 22.37
C LYS A 162 9.82 2.19 21.18
N PRO A 163 8.94 1.54 20.40
CA PRO A 163 9.35 0.71 19.28
C PRO A 163 10.12 1.55 18.26
N VAL A 164 11.12 0.95 17.60
CA VAL A 164 11.91 1.66 16.57
C VAL A 164 11.34 1.30 15.20
N ILE A 165 10.61 2.24 14.60
CA ILE A 165 10.03 2.07 13.26
C ILE A 165 11.12 2.40 12.22
N ILE A 166 11.47 1.41 11.40
CA ILE A 166 12.55 1.53 10.40
C ILE A 166 12.03 1.67 8.96
N GLY A 167 10.72 1.49 8.77
CA GLY A 167 10.04 1.69 7.51
C GLY A 167 8.53 1.57 7.64
N GLY A 168 7.82 1.99 6.61
CA GLY A 168 6.38 1.74 6.51
C GLY A 168 5.82 1.95 5.11
N ALA A 169 4.67 1.36 4.85
CA ALA A 169 3.95 1.49 3.60
C ALA A 169 2.46 1.71 3.87
N ALA A 170 1.82 2.55 3.07
CA ALA A 170 0.37 2.76 3.10
C ALA A 170 -0.22 2.19 1.83
N VAL A 171 -1.30 1.43 1.97
CA VAL A 171 -2.00 0.81 0.86
C VAL A 171 -3.49 1.00 0.97
N GLU A 172 -4.15 1.12 -0.18
CA GLU A 172 -5.60 1.23 -0.27
C GLU A 172 -6.15 0.19 -1.26
N TYR A 173 -7.28 -0.41 -0.93
CA TYR A 173 -8.00 -1.33 -1.76
C TYR A 173 -9.32 -0.73 -2.23
N TYR A 174 -9.43 -0.60 -3.55
CA TYR A 174 -10.60 -0.11 -4.24
C TYR A 174 -11.48 -1.30 -4.65
N LYS A 175 -12.59 -1.48 -3.94
CA LYS A 175 -13.40 -2.71 -3.98
C LYS A 175 -14.09 -2.92 -5.33
N GLU A 176 -14.62 -1.84 -5.91
CA GLU A 176 -15.40 -1.89 -7.15
C GLU A 176 -14.52 -2.27 -8.36
N SER A 177 -13.37 -1.63 -8.47
CA SER A 177 -12.35 -1.90 -9.50
C SER A 177 -11.47 -3.10 -9.17
N ARG A 178 -11.44 -3.57 -7.92
CA ARG A 178 -10.57 -4.63 -7.41
C ARG A 178 -9.09 -4.34 -7.66
N VAL A 179 -8.67 -3.10 -7.48
CA VAL A 179 -7.28 -2.67 -7.60
C VAL A 179 -6.75 -2.20 -6.25
N GLY A 180 -5.43 -2.30 -6.08
CA GLY A 180 -4.72 -1.68 -4.96
C GLY A 180 -4.09 -0.36 -5.39
N LEU A 181 -3.87 0.53 -4.43
CA LEU A 181 -2.98 1.68 -4.54
C LEU A 181 -1.90 1.55 -3.46
N LEU A 182 -0.65 1.75 -3.85
CA LEU A 182 0.47 1.94 -2.94
C LEU A 182 0.75 3.44 -2.85
N SER A 183 0.13 4.10 -1.86
CA SER A 183 0.19 5.55 -1.69
C SER A 183 1.57 5.99 -1.17
N TYR A 184 2.11 5.24 -0.19
CA TYR A 184 3.45 5.52 0.35
C TYR A 184 4.26 4.24 0.56
N ILE A 185 5.57 4.33 0.35
CA ILE A 185 6.56 3.35 0.82
C ILE A 185 7.85 4.06 1.22
N VAL A 186 8.18 3.98 2.51
CA VAL A 186 9.31 4.72 3.09
C VAL A 186 10.19 3.82 3.95
N LEU A 187 11.48 4.13 3.95
CA LEU A 187 12.46 3.55 4.85
C LEU A 187 13.25 4.67 5.53
N HIS A 188 13.55 4.46 6.80
CA HIS A 188 14.50 5.29 7.54
C HIS A 188 15.83 5.35 6.79
N SER A 189 16.49 6.51 6.77
CA SER A 189 17.71 6.76 5.96
C SER A 189 18.78 5.70 6.19
N ASP A 190 19.00 5.32 7.43
CA ASP A 190 20.07 4.41 7.85
C ASP A 190 19.84 2.96 7.39
N PHE A 191 18.59 2.64 7.03
CA PHE A 191 18.14 1.32 6.61
C PHE A 191 17.91 1.23 5.08
N ARG A 192 18.14 2.33 4.34
CA ARG A 192 18.06 2.34 2.87
C ARG A 192 19.21 1.54 2.25
N ALA A 193 19.02 1.13 0.99
CA ALA A 193 19.98 0.33 0.21
C ALA A 193 20.34 -1.05 0.80
N ARG A 194 19.57 -1.56 1.77
CA ARG A 194 19.77 -2.89 2.39
C ARG A 194 18.77 -3.96 1.91
N GLY A 195 18.05 -3.70 0.81
CA GLY A 195 17.03 -4.61 0.28
C GLY A 195 15.71 -4.66 1.06
N LEU A 196 15.60 -3.94 2.19
CA LEU A 196 14.41 -3.96 3.05
C LEU A 196 13.13 -3.46 2.36
N ALA A 197 13.24 -2.59 1.36
CA ALA A 197 12.09 -2.10 0.61
C ALA A 197 11.35 -3.22 -0.11
N VAL A 198 12.07 -4.26 -0.55
CA VAL A 198 11.48 -5.42 -1.23
C VAL A 198 10.63 -6.22 -0.23
N HIS A 199 11.10 -6.36 1.00
CA HIS A 199 10.40 -7.08 2.06
C HIS A 199 9.16 -6.31 2.51
N LEU A 200 9.29 -4.99 2.68
CA LEU A 200 8.16 -4.11 3.01
C LEU A 200 7.09 -4.10 1.91
N HIS A 201 7.51 -4.03 0.65
CA HIS A 201 6.61 -4.09 -0.50
C HIS A 201 5.87 -5.44 -0.58
N SER A 202 6.58 -6.54 -0.36
CA SER A 202 5.97 -7.89 -0.34
C SER A 202 4.90 -8.01 0.74
N GLU A 203 5.17 -7.47 1.93
CA GLU A 203 4.18 -7.41 3.01
C GLU A 203 2.99 -6.53 2.62
N ALA A 204 3.23 -5.35 2.03
CA ALA A 204 2.16 -4.47 1.57
C ALA A 204 1.23 -5.15 0.55
N LEU A 205 1.78 -5.94 -0.40
CA LEU A 205 0.99 -6.75 -1.34
C LEU A 205 0.19 -7.86 -0.64
N SER A 206 0.78 -8.51 0.36
CA SER A 206 0.09 -9.50 1.21
C SER A 206 -1.11 -8.88 1.92
N ARG A 207 -0.95 -7.65 2.45
CA ARG A 207 -2.03 -6.89 3.11
C ARG A 207 -3.12 -6.47 2.16
N LEU A 208 -2.78 -5.96 0.98
CA LEU A 208 -3.77 -5.70 -0.07
C LEU A 208 -4.60 -6.94 -0.38
N LYS A 209 -3.97 -8.11 -0.57
CA LYS A 209 -4.68 -9.38 -0.81
C LYS A 209 -5.62 -9.76 0.34
N ARG A 210 -5.23 -9.46 1.58
CA ARG A 210 -6.10 -9.67 2.74
C ARG A 210 -7.28 -8.71 2.74
N LEU A 211 -7.05 -7.41 2.48
CA LEU A 211 -8.13 -6.42 2.33
C LEU A 211 -9.10 -6.83 1.22
N SER A 212 -8.59 -7.32 0.09
CA SER A 212 -9.46 -7.80 -0.99
C SER A 212 -10.31 -9.00 -0.56
N THR A 213 -9.78 -9.89 0.27
CA THR A 213 -10.54 -11.05 0.77
C THR A 213 -11.57 -10.63 1.81
N LEU A 214 -11.20 -9.76 2.75
CA LEU A 214 -12.06 -9.31 3.84
C LEU A 214 -13.23 -8.46 3.35
N TYR A 215 -12.98 -7.60 2.37
CA TYR A 215 -13.95 -6.62 1.95
C TYR A 215 -14.56 -6.86 0.55
N SER A 216 -14.20 -7.95 -0.13
CA SER A 216 -14.92 -8.35 -1.34
C SER A 216 -16.34 -8.76 -0.95
N VAL A 217 -17.33 -7.98 -1.39
CA VAL A 217 -18.73 -8.39 -1.31
C VAL A 217 -18.88 -9.64 -2.18
N PRO A 218 -19.42 -10.76 -1.66
CA PRO A 218 -19.81 -11.87 -2.51
C PRO A 218 -20.85 -11.31 -3.49
N MET A 219 -20.46 -11.09 -4.74
CA MET A 219 -21.38 -10.72 -5.81
C MET A 219 -22.44 -11.80 -5.84
N SER A 220 -23.62 -11.48 -5.30
CA SER A 220 -24.70 -12.43 -5.06
C SER A 220 -25.06 -13.05 -6.39
N LYS A 221 -24.57 -14.26 -6.63
CA LYS A 221 -25.00 -15.06 -7.77
C LYS A 221 -26.48 -15.34 -7.55
N SER A 222 -27.27 -14.79 -8.45
CA SER A 222 -28.67 -15.10 -8.67
C SER A 222 -28.95 -16.59 -8.46
N ASN A 223 -29.73 -16.96 -7.44
CA ASN A 223 -30.50 -18.21 -7.22
C ASN A 223 -29.95 -19.59 -7.68
N GLU A 224 -28.70 -19.70 -8.12
CA GLU A 224 -28.08 -20.94 -8.56
C GLU A 224 -27.32 -21.58 -7.40
N ASP A 225 -27.33 -22.91 -7.38
CA ASP A 225 -27.15 -23.76 -6.21
C ASP A 225 -26.05 -23.32 -5.21
N PRO A 226 -26.37 -23.22 -3.90
CA PRO A 226 -25.45 -22.76 -2.85
C PRO A 226 -24.25 -23.67 -2.58
N GLU A 227 -24.15 -24.82 -3.22
CA GLU A 227 -23.17 -25.86 -2.86
C GLU A 227 -21.88 -25.84 -3.71
N VAL A 228 -21.82 -25.06 -4.81
CA VAL A 228 -20.68 -25.13 -5.76
C VAL A 228 -19.85 -23.83 -5.86
N SER A 229 -20.25 -22.73 -5.22
CA SER A 229 -19.59 -21.42 -5.45
C SER A 229 -18.79 -20.86 -4.28
N LEU A 230 -17.98 -21.69 -3.60
CA LEU A 230 -16.79 -21.23 -2.85
C LEU A 230 -15.62 -20.81 -3.78
N ALA A 231 -15.90 -20.66 -5.09
CA ALA A 231 -14.94 -20.31 -6.12
C ALA A 231 -14.33 -18.92 -5.84
N ALA A 232 -13.10 -18.97 -5.31
CA ALA A 232 -12.06 -17.94 -5.22
C ALA A 232 -12.54 -16.49 -5.13
N ALA A 233 -12.32 -15.87 -3.96
CA ALA A 233 -12.42 -14.42 -3.81
C ALA A 233 -11.70 -13.74 -5.00
N PRO A 234 -12.32 -12.75 -5.63
CA PRO A 234 -11.77 -12.19 -6.86
C PRO A 234 -10.39 -11.60 -6.58
N LEU A 235 -9.39 -12.05 -7.35
CA LEU A 235 -8.01 -11.59 -7.23
C LEU A 235 -7.94 -10.09 -7.52
N ILE A 236 -7.07 -9.38 -6.80
CA ILE A 236 -6.71 -8.00 -7.14
C ILE A 236 -6.14 -8.01 -8.55
N GLN A 237 -6.61 -7.10 -9.38
CA GLN A 237 -6.27 -7.07 -10.80
C GLN A 237 -4.94 -6.35 -11.07
N ALA A 238 -4.71 -5.26 -10.34
CA ALA A 238 -3.53 -4.42 -10.47
C ALA A 238 -3.26 -3.69 -9.15
N VAL A 239 -2.02 -3.27 -8.96
CA VAL A 239 -1.63 -2.33 -7.90
C VAL A 239 -1.02 -1.11 -8.55
N PHE A 240 -1.66 0.03 -8.38
CA PHE A 240 -1.15 1.31 -8.84
C PHE A 240 -0.22 1.94 -7.81
N ALA A 241 0.64 2.85 -8.28
CA ALA A 241 1.43 3.73 -7.45
C ALA A 241 1.56 5.07 -8.16
N GLU A 242 1.73 6.14 -7.39
CA GLU A 242 1.89 7.49 -7.91
C GLU A 242 3.28 8.01 -7.54
N THR A 243 3.86 8.82 -8.41
CA THR A 243 5.13 9.49 -8.14
C THR A 243 5.22 10.78 -8.93
N ASN A 244 5.94 11.76 -8.39
CA ASN A 244 6.22 13.02 -9.09
C ASN A 244 6.96 12.79 -10.42
N THR A 245 6.67 13.61 -11.41
CA THR A 245 7.50 13.80 -12.60
C THR A 245 8.83 14.45 -12.17
N ALA A 246 9.78 14.54 -13.10
CA ALA A 246 10.97 15.35 -12.88
C ALA A 246 10.68 16.87 -12.97
N ALA A 247 9.48 17.27 -13.40
CA ALA A 247 9.08 18.66 -13.63
C ALA A 247 8.26 19.27 -12.48
N ALA A 248 7.79 18.44 -11.54
CA ALA A 248 6.91 18.80 -10.43
C ALA A 248 7.35 20.01 -9.58
N GLY A 249 8.66 20.27 -9.51
CA GLY A 249 9.22 21.46 -8.87
C GLY A 249 9.17 21.46 -7.33
N ASP A 250 8.34 20.63 -6.72
CA ASP A 250 8.25 20.34 -5.29
C ASP A 250 9.43 19.48 -4.80
N VAL A 251 9.86 18.53 -5.62
CA VAL A 251 11.04 17.68 -5.40
C VAL A 251 12.12 17.91 -6.45
N THR A 252 13.38 17.67 -6.08
CA THR A 252 14.45 17.78 -7.08
C THR A 252 14.32 16.67 -8.13
N PRO A 253 14.67 16.93 -9.41
CA PRO A 253 14.65 15.91 -10.45
C PRO A 253 15.41 14.63 -10.08
N GLU A 254 16.50 14.74 -9.31
CA GLU A 254 17.28 13.60 -8.82
C GLU A 254 16.50 12.75 -7.82
N GLN A 255 15.73 13.38 -6.93
CA GLN A 255 14.87 12.70 -5.97
C GLN A 255 13.74 11.96 -6.69
N SER A 256 13.05 12.60 -7.65
CA SER A 256 12.05 11.93 -8.51
C SER A 256 12.66 10.72 -9.22
N LEU A 257 13.84 10.87 -9.82
CA LEU A 257 14.52 9.78 -10.51
C LEU A 257 14.90 8.62 -9.56
N LEU A 258 15.26 8.91 -8.31
CA LEU A 258 15.51 7.89 -7.30
C LEU A 258 14.22 7.15 -6.91
N ARG A 259 13.10 7.87 -6.72
CA ARG A 259 11.77 7.29 -6.48
C ARG A 259 11.36 6.37 -7.65
N HIS A 260 11.52 6.85 -8.89
CA HIS A 260 11.25 6.07 -10.12
C HIS A 260 12.08 4.79 -10.19
N LYS A 261 13.39 4.89 -9.96
CA LYS A 261 14.31 3.74 -9.96
C LYS A 261 13.97 2.74 -8.85
N ALA A 262 13.54 3.22 -7.69
CA ALA A 262 13.12 2.34 -6.59
C ALA A 262 11.85 1.56 -6.97
N LEU A 263 10.80 2.24 -7.44
CA LEU A 263 9.55 1.60 -7.87
C LEU A 263 9.75 0.64 -9.05
N TYR A 264 10.58 1.02 -10.05
CA TYR A 264 10.91 0.14 -11.16
C TYR A 264 11.57 -1.17 -10.70
N LYS A 265 12.48 -1.08 -9.72
CA LYS A 265 13.14 -2.24 -9.10
C LYS A 265 12.17 -3.12 -8.29
N LEU A 266 11.11 -2.53 -7.73
CA LEU A 266 10.01 -3.27 -7.10
C LEU A 266 9.06 -3.91 -8.12
N GLY A 267 9.24 -3.63 -9.41
CA GLY A 267 8.49 -4.24 -10.50
C GLY A 267 7.43 -3.34 -11.13
N TYR A 268 7.27 -2.10 -10.67
CA TYR A 268 6.31 -1.17 -11.26
C TYR A 268 6.75 -0.69 -12.65
N ARG A 269 5.78 -0.38 -13.51
CA ARG A 269 6.02 0.22 -14.83
C ARG A 269 5.11 1.41 -15.05
N LEU A 270 5.60 2.37 -15.84
CA LEU A 270 4.82 3.55 -16.19
C LEU A 270 3.65 3.16 -17.09
N VAL A 271 2.45 3.58 -16.71
CA VAL A 271 1.27 3.55 -17.58
C VAL A 271 1.40 4.73 -18.55
N ASN A 272 1.39 4.48 -19.86
CA ASN A 272 1.43 5.54 -20.89
C ASN A 272 0.03 6.16 -21.04
N PHE A 273 -0.41 6.80 -19.97
CA PHE A 273 -1.70 7.44 -19.78
C PHE A 273 -1.44 8.85 -19.29
N PRO A 274 -2.13 9.88 -19.80
CA PRO A 274 -1.98 11.23 -19.27
C PRO A 274 -2.65 11.20 -17.90
N TYR A 275 -1.90 10.90 -16.84
CA TYR A 275 -2.44 10.84 -15.48
C TYR A 275 -2.47 12.25 -14.87
N ALA A 276 -3.53 12.60 -14.19
CA ALA A 276 -3.56 13.76 -13.31
C ALA A 276 -4.43 13.40 -12.13
N GLN A 277 -3.97 13.83 -10.97
CA GLN A 277 -4.75 13.79 -9.77
C GLN A 277 -5.74 14.97 -9.81
N PRO A 278 -7.04 14.72 -9.60
CA PRO A 278 -8.04 15.76 -9.51
C PRO A 278 -7.69 16.80 -8.43
N PRO A 279 -8.13 18.04 -8.60
CA PRO A 279 -7.98 19.08 -7.59
C PRO A 279 -8.44 18.61 -6.22
N LEU A 280 -7.58 18.79 -5.21
CA LEU A 280 -7.88 18.56 -3.80
C LEU A 280 -8.79 19.66 -3.21
N SER A 281 -8.91 20.79 -3.93
CA SER A 281 -9.70 21.96 -3.55
C SER A 281 -10.81 22.24 -4.56
N THR A 282 -11.92 22.75 -4.06
CA THR A 282 -13.04 23.24 -4.89
C THR A 282 -12.78 24.57 -5.57
N GLU A 283 -11.80 25.33 -5.09
CA GLU A 283 -11.55 26.70 -5.54
C GLU A 283 -10.95 26.75 -6.94
N ASP A 284 -10.19 25.72 -7.32
CA ASP A 284 -9.59 25.59 -8.65
C ASP A 284 -9.90 24.23 -9.29
N VAL A 285 -11.02 24.18 -10.02
CA VAL A 285 -11.48 22.96 -10.72
C VAL A 285 -10.51 22.50 -11.82
N ASP A 286 -9.67 23.41 -12.33
CA ASP A 286 -8.63 23.12 -13.32
C ASP A 286 -7.23 23.00 -12.66
N GLY A 287 -7.12 23.16 -11.34
CA GLY A 287 -5.88 23.02 -10.56
C GLY A 287 -5.48 21.56 -10.35
N SER A 288 -5.50 20.76 -11.42
CA SER A 288 -5.04 19.38 -11.36
C SER A 288 -3.54 19.32 -11.12
N PHE A 289 -3.09 18.33 -10.33
CA PHE A 289 -1.68 18.05 -10.18
C PHE A 289 -1.20 17.30 -11.42
N ASP A 290 -0.76 18.09 -12.40
CA ASP A 290 -0.29 17.61 -13.70
C ASP A 290 1.14 17.06 -13.64
N ASP A 291 1.73 16.98 -12.47
CA ASP A 291 3.13 16.58 -12.27
C ASP A 291 3.27 15.21 -11.61
N LEU A 292 2.28 14.33 -11.79
CA LEU A 292 2.33 12.94 -11.36
C LEU A 292 2.40 11.96 -12.52
N LEU A 293 3.07 10.84 -12.29
CA LEU A 293 3.10 9.65 -13.12
C LEU A 293 2.31 8.53 -12.43
N LEU A 294 1.48 7.83 -13.19
CA LEU A 294 0.82 6.61 -12.73
C LEU A 294 1.65 5.39 -13.11
N LEU A 295 2.03 4.60 -12.12
CA LEU A 295 2.67 3.31 -12.32
C LEU A 295 1.72 2.17 -11.97
N VAL A 296 2.03 0.99 -12.52
CA VAL A 296 1.26 -0.23 -12.30
C VAL A 296 2.17 -1.42 -12.01
N TYR A 297 1.69 -2.30 -11.14
CA TYR A 297 2.27 -3.58 -10.79
C TYR A 297 1.20 -4.68 -10.88
N PHE A 298 1.58 -5.84 -11.41
CA PHE A 298 0.70 -7.00 -11.55
C PHE A 298 1.14 -8.12 -10.60
N PRO A 299 0.53 -8.21 -9.40
CA PRO A 299 0.91 -9.19 -8.38
C PRO A 299 0.63 -10.65 -8.74
N PHE A 300 -0.29 -10.92 -9.67
CA PHE A 300 -0.75 -12.27 -9.96
C PHE A 300 -0.58 -12.57 -11.44
N CYS A 301 0.30 -13.52 -11.77
CA CYS A 301 0.36 -14.08 -13.11
C CYS A 301 -0.66 -15.22 -13.21
N GLU A 302 -1.37 -15.35 -14.34
CA GLU A 302 -2.36 -16.43 -14.54
C GLU A 302 -1.78 -17.83 -14.29
N ASP A 303 -0.47 -17.98 -14.48
CA ASP A 303 0.28 -19.20 -14.20
C ASP A 303 0.14 -19.64 -12.71
N ASP A 304 0.06 -18.71 -11.75
CA ASP A 304 -0.07 -19.02 -10.32
C ASP A 304 -1.46 -19.57 -9.94
N VAL A 305 -2.48 -19.25 -10.74
CA VAL A 305 -3.87 -19.71 -10.53
C VAL A 305 -4.04 -21.16 -11.00
N SER A 306 -3.24 -21.60 -11.97
CA SER A 306 -3.31 -22.96 -12.49
C SER A 306 -2.73 -23.99 -11.51
N GLU A 307 -1.57 -23.71 -10.89
CA GLU A 307 -0.92 -24.63 -9.93
C GLU A 307 -1.62 -24.69 -8.57
N SER A 308 -2.34 -23.64 -8.15
CA SER A 308 -3.04 -23.61 -6.86
C SER A 308 -4.27 -24.52 -6.81
N LYS A 309 -4.90 -24.81 -7.96
CA LYS A 309 -5.98 -25.81 -8.04
C LYS A 309 -5.48 -27.23 -7.79
N ASP A 310 -4.32 -27.57 -8.34
CA ASP A 310 -3.75 -28.92 -8.19
C ASP A 310 -3.29 -29.19 -6.75
N ILE A 311 -2.80 -28.17 -6.03
CA ILE A 311 -2.35 -28.30 -4.64
C ILE A 311 -3.53 -28.37 -3.65
N MET A 312 -4.63 -27.66 -3.93
CA MET A 312 -5.81 -27.70 -3.05
C MET A 312 -6.56 -29.03 -3.15
N ASP A 313 -6.62 -29.66 -4.32
CA ASP A 313 -7.24 -30.99 -4.47
C ASP A 313 -6.47 -32.09 -3.72
N GLU A 314 -5.17 -31.91 -3.45
CA GLU A 314 -4.34 -32.90 -2.74
C GLU A 314 -4.38 -32.75 -1.20
N LYS A 315 -4.81 -31.60 -0.66
CA LYS A 315 -4.74 -31.29 0.79
C LYS A 315 -6.08 -31.27 1.54
N VAL A 316 -7.21 -31.51 0.88
CA VAL A 316 -8.53 -31.57 1.56
C VAL A 316 -8.72 -32.85 2.39
N THR A 317 -7.78 -33.80 2.34
CA THR A 317 -7.69 -34.87 3.34
C THR A 317 -6.66 -34.52 4.40
N ASP A 318 -7.13 -34.30 5.62
CA ASP A 318 -6.34 -34.25 6.86
C ASP A 318 -5.90 -32.84 7.31
N HIS A 319 -6.68 -32.20 8.20
CA HIS A 319 -6.22 -31.84 9.55
C HIS A 319 -7.27 -31.08 10.38
N LYS A 320 -7.41 -31.53 11.64
CA LYS A 320 -8.10 -30.86 12.75
C LYS A 320 -7.10 -30.01 13.55
N ALA A 321 -7.56 -28.83 13.95
CA ALA A 321 -7.29 -28.07 15.19
C ALA A 321 -5.84 -27.84 15.65
N THR A 322 -5.45 -26.57 15.71
CA THR A 322 -4.94 -25.90 16.93
C THR A 322 -4.97 -24.37 16.74
N ASP A 323 -5.70 -23.68 17.63
CA ASP A 323 -5.63 -22.24 17.87
C ASP A 323 -4.40 -21.90 18.75
N ASP A 324 -3.97 -20.64 18.64
CA ASP A 324 -2.93 -19.93 19.41
C ASP A 324 -1.46 -20.27 19.13
N ALA A 325 -0.81 -19.45 18.30
CA ALA A 325 0.64 -19.35 18.23
C ALA A 325 1.12 -17.91 17.92
N GLU A 326 1.86 -17.32 18.86
CA GLU A 326 2.81 -16.24 18.60
C GLU A 326 3.81 -16.71 17.53
N LEU A 327 3.67 -16.17 16.32
CA LEU A 327 4.48 -16.58 15.17
C LEU A 327 5.84 -15.88 15.19
N ILE A 328 6.80 -16.45 15.92
CA ILE A 328 8.22 -16.12 15.74
C ILE A 328 8.65 -16.75 14.40
N LEU A 329 8.52 -16.00 13.30
CA LEU A 329 8.95 -16.45 11.98
C LEU A 329 10.46 -16.64 11.94
N SER A 330 10.89 -17.90 11.98
CA SER A 330 12.23 -18.26 11.56
C SER A 330 12.38 -17.99 10.07
N LYS A 331 13.57 -17.56 9.64
CA LYS A 331 13.87 -17.23 8.24
C LYS A 331 13.50 -18.37 7.28
N ASP A 332 13.54 -19.61 7.76
CA ASP A 332 13.25 -20.83 6.99
C ASP A 332 11.74 -21.16 6.86
N GLU A 333 10.85 -20.58 7.68
CA GLU A 333 9.40 -20.83 7.63
C GLU A 333 8.62 -19.77 6.84
N ALA A 334 9.09 -18.52 6.80
CA ALA A 334 8.57 -17.54 5.84
C ALA A 334 8.76 -18.03 4.38
N HIS A 335 9.78 -18.86 4.14
CA HIS A 335 10.06 -19.51 2.86
C HIS A 335 9.08 -20.62 2.47
N THR A 336 8.28 -21.16 3.40
CA THR A 336 7.26 -22.17 3.11
C THR A 336 5.85 -21.59 2.97
N LEU A 337 5.56 -20.43 3.59
CA LEU A 337 4.26 -19.76 3.51
C LEU A 337 4.01 -19.00 2.20
N TYR A 338 5.07 -18.62 1.47
CA TYR A 338 4.94 -17.91 0.19
C TYR A 338 5.80 -18.54 -0.92
N PRO A 339 5.42 -19.74 -1.44
CA PRO A 339 6.18 -20.45 -2.48
C PRO A 339 6.47 -19.62 -3.74
N TRP A 340 5.61 -18.66 -4.08
CA TRP A 340 5.75 -17.77 -5.24
C TRP A 340 7.00 -16.85 -5.14
N TYR A 341 7.45 -16.52 -3.93
CA TYR A 341 8.58 -15.60 -3.73
C TYR A 341 9.95 -16.25 -4.01
N ARG A 342 10.10 -17.57 -3.76
CA ARG A 342 11.37 -18.29 -4.00
C ARG A 342 11.76 -18.32 -5.48
N ARG A 343 10.80 -18.17 -6.40
CA ARG A 343 11.05 -18.13 -7.85
C ARG A 343 11.42 -16.72 -8.35
N GLN A 344 11.07 -15.65 -7.64
CA GLN A 344 11.27 -14.27 -8.12
C GLN A 344 12.68 -13.70 -7.92
N SER A 345 13.57 -14.33 -7.15
CA SER A 345 14.91 -13.76 -6.89
C SER A 345 15.79 -13.60 -8.15
N ASN A 346 15.39 -14.20 -9.28
CA ASN A 346 15.99 -13.98 -10.60
C ASN A 346 14.96 -13.74 -11.73
N LEU A 347 13.66 -13.78 -11.44
CA LEU A 347 12.62 -13.62 -12.46
C LEU A 347 12.11 -12.19 -12.44
N VAL A 348 12.45 -11.45 -13.49
CA VAL A 348 11.77 -10.19 -13.84
C VAL A 348 10.26 -10.49 -13.86
N PRO A 349 9.43 -9.77 -13.09
CA PRO A 349 7.98 -9.97 -13.11
C PRO A 349 7.48 -9.95 -14.56
N ARG A 350 6.82 -11.02 -15.00
CA ARG A 350 6.15 -11.06 -16.30
C ARG A 350 4.91 -10.18 -16.20
N MET A 351 5.03 -8.94 -16.65
CA MET A 351 3.88 -8.05 -16.75
C MET A 351 3.10 -8.32 -18.02
N ASN A 352 1.78 -8.38 -17.86
CA ASN A 352 0.89 -8.20 -18.99
C ASN A 352 0.96 -6.73 -19.40
N VAL A 353 1.44 -6.47 -20.62
CA VAL A 353 1.57 -5.11 -21.18
C VAL A 353 0.24 -4.57 -21.68
N ASP A 354 -0.75 -5.44 -21.90
CA ASP A 354 -2.07 -5.08 -22.37
C ASP A 354 -3.00 -4.89 -21.17
N ILE A 355 -2.88 -3.73 -20.52
CA ILE A 355 -3.79 -3.39 -19.41
C ILE A 355 -5.14 -3.03 -20.00
N PRO A 356 -6.22 -3.76 -19.64
CA PRO A 356 -7.56 -3.34 -20.02
C PRO A 356 -7.82 -1.93 -19.50
N PHE A 357 -8.14 -1.00 -20.39
CA PHE A 357 -8.39 0.39 -20.00
C PHE A 357 -9.45 0.51 -18.91
N CYS A 358 -10.44 -0.40 -18.88
CA CYS A 358 -11.45 -0.43 -17.84
C CYS A 358 -10.85 -0.50 -16.43
N PHE A 359 -9.67 -1.07 -16.21
CA PHE A 359 -9.06 -1.08 -14.88
C PHE A 359 -8.59 0.31 -14.45
N VAL A 360 -8.04 1.09 -15.39
CA VAL A 360 -7.67 2.50 -15.15
C VAL A 360 -8.93 3.33 -14.96
N GLU A 361 -9.94 3.15 -15.80
CA GLU A 361 -11.22 3.85 -15.69
C GLU A 361 -11.92 3.55 -14.35
N ASP A 362 -11.96 2.28 -13.96
CA ASP A 362 -12.60 1.84 -12.73
C ASP A 362 -11.80 2.31 -11.50
N PHE A 363 -10.46 2.34 -11.57
CA PHE A 363 -9.63 2.99 -10.56
C PHE A 363 -10.04 4.46 -10.41
N TYR A 364 -10.07 5.22 -11.50
CA TYR A 364 -10.52 6.63 -11.48
C TYR A 364 -11.93 6.77 -10.90
N LYS A 365 -12.87 5.93 -11.31
CA LYS A 365 -14.24 5.94 -10.74
C LYS A 365 -14.25 5.66 -9.25
N SER A 366 -13.43 4.73 -8.79
CA SER A 366 -13.37 4.31 -7.39
C SER A 366 -12.68 5.33 -6.48
N VAL A 367 -11.58 5.94 -6.95
CA VAL A 367 -10.80 6.92 -6.20
C VAL A 367 -11.56 8.24 -6.09
N PHE A 368 -12.17 8.67 -7.19
CA PHE A 368 -12.75 10.00 -7.29
C PHE A 368 -14.27 10.00 -7.23
N GLY A 369 -14.89 8.85 -6.91
CA GLY A 369 -16.33 8.74 -6.70
C GLY A 369 -17.17 8.99 -7.95
N TYR A 370 -16.67 8.70 -9.15
CA TYR A 370 -17.37 8.97 -10.43
C TYR A 370 -18.53 8.01 -10.73
N ASN A 371 -19.06 7.30 -9.73
CA ASN A 371 -20.05 6.25 -9.98
C ASN A 371 -21.24 6.76 -10.78
N SER A 372 -21.30 6.21 -12.00
CA SER A 372 -22.26 6.50 -13.06
C SER A 372 -23.55 5.74 -12.80
N SER A 373 -24.13 5.86 -11.60
CA SER A 373 -25.52 5.48 -11.45
C SER A 373 -26.36 6.56 -12.10
N SER A 374 -27.06 6.15 -13.14
CA SER A 374 -28.11 6.84 -13.90
C SER A 374 -29.30 7.31 -13.06
N GLU A 375 -29.12 7.48 -11.74
CA GLU A 375 -30.11 8.08 -10.88
C GLU A 375 -30.33 9.51 -11.33
N SER A 376 -31.59 9.81 -11.66
CA SER A 376 -31.99 11.09 -12.19
C SER A 376 -31.41 12.22 -11.34
N PRO A 377 -30.90 13.31 -11.94
CA PRO A 377 -30.28 14.44 -11.25
C PRO A 377 -31.19 15.19 -10.26
N VAL A 378 -32.41 14.70 -10.04
CA VAL A 378 -33.46 15.35 -9.26
C VAL A 378 -33.28 15.16 -7.75
N ASN A 379 -32.49 14.17 -7.29
CA ASN A 379 -32.36 13.86 -5.84
C ASN A 379 -30.93 13.72 -5.31
N ARG A 380 -29.89 13.99 -6.10
CA ARG A 380 -28.56 14.19 -5.49
C ARG A 380 -28.62 15.55 -4.79
N GLU A 381 -28.69 15.56 -3.45
CA GLU A 381 -28.16 16.69 -2.70
C GLU A 381 -26.77 16.93 -3.30
N VAL A 382 -26.63 18.05 -4.01
CA VAL A 382 -25.32 18.53 -4.43
C VAL A 382 -24.56 18.60 -3.13
N VAL A 383 -23.62 17.69 -2.92
CA VAL A 383 -22.66 17.82 -1.82
C VAL A 383 -21.94 19.12 -2.14
N GLU A 384 -22.37 20.21 -1.50
CA GLU A 384 -21.82 21.53 -1.74
C GLU A 384 -20.31 21.44 -1.53
N GLY A 385 -19.54 21.72 -2.58
CA GLY A 385 -18.08 21.63 -2.53
C GLY A 385 -17.46 20.34 -3.07
N ILE A 386 -18.06 19.64 -4.02
CA ILE A 386 -17.29 18.72 -4.90
C ILE A 386 -17.43 19.24 -6.35
N PRO A 387 -16.34 19.66 -7.01
CA PRO A 387 -16.38 20.12 -8.40
C PRO A 387 -16.98 19.06 -9.34
N ASP A 388 -17.73 19.49 -10.37
CA ASP A 388 -18.10 18.58 -11.47
C ASP A 388 -16.86 18.36 -12.36
N TYR A 389 -16.02 17.42 -11.94
CA TYR A 389 -14.78 17.08 -12.63
C TYR A 389 -15.00 16.56 -14.05
N ARG A 390 -16.23 16.19 -14.45
CA ARG A 390 -16.54 15.87 -15.85
C ARG A 390 -16.33 17.05 -16.79
N THR A 391 -16.35 18.27 -16.26
CA THR A 391 -16.04 19.49 -17.00
C THR A 391 -14.55 19.80 -17.04
N ALA A 392 -13.74 19.22 -16.14
CA ALA A 392 -12.31 19.47 -16.09
C ALA A 392 -11.64 19.03 -17.41
N LYS A 393 -10.70 19.84 -17.90
CA LYS A 393 -9.99 19.57 -19.16
C LYS A 393 -9.32 18.20 -19.15
N PHE A 394 -8.80 17.81 -18.00
CA PHE A 394 -8.14 16.53 -17.81
C PHE A 394 -9.09 15.34 -17.96
N PHE A 395 -10.28 15.38 -17.36
CA PHE A 395 -11.27 14.30 -17.55
C PHE A 395 -11.65 14.16 -19.02
N GLN A 396 -11.79 15.29 -19.74
CA GLN A 396 -12.04 15.26 -21.18
C GLN A 396 -10.88 14.64 -21.96
N LEU A 397 -9.63 14.92 -21.58
CA LEU A 397 -8.43 14.33 -22.18
C LEU A 397 -8.36 12.82 -21.92
N ALA A 398 -8.51 12.39 -20.66
CA ALA A 398 -8.55 10.98 -20.28
C ALA A 398 -9.63 10.23 -21.04
N HIS A 399 -10.86 10.76 -21.05
CA HIS A 399 -11.99 10.16 -21.75
C HIS A 399 -11.84 10.18 -23.28
N TRP A 400 -11.21 11.22 -23.85
CA TRP A 400 -10.84 11.27 -25.26
C TRP A 400 -9.82 10.19 -25.61
N PHE A 401 -8.78 10.05 -24.77
CA PHE A 401 -7.73 9.06 -24.92
C PHE A 401 -8.35 7.66 -24.97
N SER A 402 -9.30 7.37 -24.08
CA SER A 402 -10.07 6.12 -24.07
C SER A 402 -10.82 5.91 -25.38
N ARG A 403 -11.70 6.84 -25.76
CA ARG A 403 -12.64 6.64 -26.87
C ARG A 403 -11.99 6.62 -28.25
N ASN A 404 -10.89 7.35 -28.44
CA ASN A 404 -10.21 7.34 -29.73
C ASN A 404 -9.17 6.23 -29.87
N ARG A 405 -8.67 5.68 -28.76
CA ARG A 405 -7.80 4.49 -28.79
C ARG A 405 -8.54 3.18 -28.54
N GLU A 406 -9.87 3.19 -28.38
CA GLU A 406 -10.72 1.99 -28.28
C GLU A 406 -10.50 0.95 -29.40
N ASN A 407 -9.97 1.35 -30.56
CA ASN A 407 -9.60 0.39 -31.61
C ASN A 407 -8.48 -0.59 -31.20
N SER A 408 -7.70 -0.31 -30.15
CA SER A 408 -6.67 -1.23 -29.63
C SER A 408 -7.06 -1.97 -28.35
N GLY A 409 -8.07 -1.51 -27.60
CA GLY A 409 -8.57 -2.19 -26.38
C GLY A 409 -7.64 -2.23 -25.15
N SER A 410 -6.36 -1.84 -25.27
CA SER A 410 -5.38 -1.82 -24.17
C SER A 410 -4.68 -0.47 -24.01
N VAL A 411 -4.22 -0.18 -22.78
CA VAL A 411 -3.31 0.92 -22.47
C VAL A 411 -1.88 0.42 -22.57
N ASP A 412 -1.03 1.17 -23.27
CA ASP A 412 0.38 0.87 -23.42
C ASP A 412 1.14 1.06 -22.09
N VAL A 413 2.00 0.11 -21.76
CA VAL A 413 2.85 0.15 -20.56
C VAL A 413 4.28 0.32 -20.99
N ASN A 414 4.90 1.40 -20.53
CA ASN A 414 6.30 1.64 -20.85
C ASN A 414 7.19 0.65 -20.09
N LEU A 415 7.76 -0.29 -20.83
CA LEU A 415 8.72 -1.26 -20.33
C LEU A 415 10.14 -0.71 -20.20
N CYS A 416 10.41 0.47 -20.77
CA CYS A 416 11.70 1.13 -20.60
C CYS A 416 11.87 1.52 -19.12
N GLY A 417 13.09 1.32 -18.61
CA GLY A 417 13.45 1.80 -17.28
C GLY A 417 13.51 3.33 -17.22
N PRO A 418 13.56 3.92 -16.01
CA PRO A 418 13.63 5.36 -15.83
C PRO A 418 14.97 5.98 -16.31
N PRO A 419 15.03 7.29 -16.61
CA PRO A 419 13.94 8.27 -16.45
C PRO A 419 12.82 8.02 -17.45
N TRP A 420 11.58 8.07 -16.98
CA TRP A 420 10.45 7.99 -17.87
C TRP A 420 10.11 9.38 -18.40
N GLU A 421 9.74 9.43 -19.67
CA GLU A 421 9.19 10.62 -20.29
C GLU A 421 7.68 10.65 -20.04
N ASP A 422 7.18 11.75 -19.50
CA ASP A 422 5.75 11.99 -19.41
C ASP A 422 5.17 12.08 -20.83
N CYS A 423 4.03 11.42 -21.07
CA CYS A 423 3.37 11.44 -22.36
C CYS A 423 2.38 12.60 -22.52
N LYS A 424 2.10 13.38 -21.46
CA LYS A 424 1.10 14.45 -21.46
C LYS A 424 1.29 15.46 -22.60
N ASP A 425 2.46 16.04 -22.78
CA ASP A 425 2.71 17.06 -23.82
C ASP A 425 2.34 16.56 -25.24
N ARG A 426 2.74 15.32 -25.54
CA ARG A 426 2.39 14.65 -26.80
C ARG A 426 0.88 14.47 -26.91
N LEU A 427 0.24 13.98 -25.85
CA LEU A 427 -1.19 13.69 -25.84
C LEU A 427 -2.06 14.97 -25.87
N TYR A 428 -1.65 16.05 -25.22
CA TYR A 428 -2.31 17.35 -25.33
C TYR A 428 -2.30 17.85 -26.76
N THR A 429 -1.17 17.72 -27.46
CA THR A 429 -1.06 18.11 -28.87
C THR A 429 -2.05 17.32 -29.72
N GLU A 430 -2.07 15.99 -29.59
CA GLU A 430 -3.01 15.11 -30.30
C GLU A 430 -4.48 15.45 -29.97
N PHE A 431 -4.78 15.74 -28.69
CA PHE A 431 -6.12 16.10 -28.23
C PHE A 431 -6.62 17.41 -28.83
N PHE A 432 -5.81 18.47 -28.82
CA PHE A 432 -6.19 19.76 -29.39
C PHE A 432 -6.38 19.69 -30.91
N GLU A 433 -5.57 18.91 -31.61
CA GLU A 433 -5.77 18.65 -33.04
C GLU A 433 -7.09 17.94 -33.30
N TRP A 434 -7.42 16.91 -32.50
CA TRP A 434 -8.71 16.24 -32.60
C TRP A 434 -9.90 17.18 -32.32
N GLN A 435 -9.81 18.06 -31.31
CA GLN A 435 -10.88 19.02 -31.03
C GLN A 435 -11.12 19.97 -32.21
N ARG A 436 -10.05 20.48 -32.85
CA ARG A 436 -10.15 21.35 -34.02
C ARG A 436 -10.78 20.66 -35.23
N THR A 437 -10.50 19.37 -35.44
CA THR A 437 -11.05 18.62 -36.59
C THR A 437 -12.54 18.29 -36.45
N ARG A 438 -13.08 18.22 -35.22
CA ARG A 438 -14.53 17.99 -34.99
C ARG A 438 -15.38 19.26 -34.97
N GLN A 439 -14.77 20.43 -34.79
CA GLN A 439 -15.48 21.72 -34.76
C GLN A 439 -15.66 22.34 -36.16
N ASN A 440 -14.91 21.86 -37.16
CA ASN A 440 -15.07 22.21 -38.58
C ASN A 440 -15.91 21.14 -39.28
#